data_AF-A0A0M4NII0-F1
#
_entry.id   AF-A0A0M4NII0-F1
#
_cell.length_a   1.000
_cell.length_b   1.000
_cell.length_c   1.000
_cell.angle_alpha   90.00
_cell.angle_beta   90.00
_cell.angle_gamma   90.00
#
_symmetry.space_group_name_H-M   'P 1'
#
loop_
_entity.id
_entity.type
_entity.pdbx_description
1 polymer ?
#
loop_
_entity_poly.entity_id
_entity_poly.type
_entity_poly.pdbx_seq_one_letter_code
_entity_poly.pdbx_strand_id
1 'polypeptide(L)'
;MPSWFTDSFLDVAEDAQDALDENKTVLLYFHLDGCPYCDAMLTQNFKSGENLAFIKKHFSVVAVNIRGSREITMSESESKTEQALSEMLAVKYTPTIIFFR
;
A
#
# COMPACT_ATOMS: atom_id res chain seq x y z
N MET A 1 -10.42 -3.06 3.66
CA MET A 1 -9.48 -3.64 2.66
C MET A 1 -9.69 -5.15 2.56
N PRO A 2 -9.27 -5.81 1.47
CA PRO A 2 -9.27 -7.28 1.38
C PRO A 2 -8.41 -7.90 2.48
N SER A 3 -8.84 -9.03 3.03
CA SER A 3 -8.16 -9.69 4.17
C SER A 3 -6.79 -10.28 3.84
N TRP A 4 -6.38 -10.28 2.57
CA TRP A 4 -5.08 -10.80 2.14
C TRP A 4 -4.02 -9.72 1.98
N PHE A 5 -4.38 -8.44 2.18
CA PHE A 5 -3.38 -7.38 2.27
C PHE A 5 -2.43 -7.66 3.44
N THR A 6 -1.21 -7.16 3.33
CA THR A 6 -0.20 -7.30 4.38
C THR A 6 -0.73 -6.66 5.65
N ASP A 7 -0.64 -7.39 6.77
CA ASP A 7 -0.93 -6.87 8.11
C ASP A 7 0.27 -6.03 8.57
N SER A 8 0.39 -4.86 7.97
CA SER A 8 1.52 -3.96 8.14
C SER A 8 1.30 -3.03 9.32
N PHE A 9 2.32 -2.93 10.19
CA PHE A 9 2.43 -1.86 11.20
C PHE A 9 2.83 -0.51 10.60
N LEU A 10 2.83 -0.40 9.27
CA LEU A 10 3.34 0.71 8.48
C LEU A 10 4.84 0.95 8.70
N ASP A 11 5.59 -0.12 8.99
CA ASP A 11 7.04 -0.13 8.84
C ASP A 11 7.38 -0.68 7.46
N VAL A 12 7.57 0.23 6.51
CA VAL A 12 7.80 -0.13 5.10
C VAL A 12 9.16 -0.82 4.92
N ALA A 13 10.12 -0.57 5.81
CA ALA A 13 11.43 -1.23 5.77
C ALA A 13 11.32 -2.70 6.21
N GLU A 14 10.57 -2.96 7.29
CA GLU A 14 10.22 -4.32 7.71
C GLU A 14 9.41 -5.04 6.64
N ASP A 15 8.33 -4.42 6.15
CA ASP A 15 7.48 -4.98 5.08
C ASP A 15 8.30 -5.32 3.81
N ALA A 16 9.34 -4.53 3.51
CA ALA A 16 10.23 -4.78 2.38
C ALA A 16 11.13 -5.99 2.61
N GLN A 17 11.67 -6.17 3.82
CA GLN A 17 12.45 -7.38 4.16
C GLN A 17 11.57 -8.63 4.07
N ASP A 18 10.38 -8.61 4.67
CA ASP A 18 9.44 -9.73 4.63
C ASP A 18 9.02 -10.05 3.18
N ALA A 19 8.74 -9.03 2.38
CA ALA A 19 8.45 -9.21 0.96
C ALA A 19 9.63 -9.84 0.21
N LEU A 20 10.87 -9.42 0.48
CA LEU A 20 12.06 -9.99 -0.16
C LEU A 20 12.24 -11.47 0.18
N ASP A 21 12.02 -11.87 1.45
CA ASP A 21 12.08 -13.27 1.89
C ASP A 21 11.04 -14.14 1.18
N GLU A 22 9.88 -13.56 0.85
CA GLU A 22 8.83 -14.21 0.05
C GLU A 22 9.03 -14.09 -1.48
N ASN A 23 10.14 -13.51 -1.96
CA ASN A 23 10.40 -13.17 -3.37
C ASN A 23 9.32 -12.25 -4.00
N LYS A 24 8.79 -11.33 -3.20
CA LYS A 24 7.81 -10.31 -3.56
C LYS A 24 8.42 -8.91 -3.56
N THR A 25 7.62 -7.95 -4.02
CA THR A 25 7.89 -6.51 -3.96
C THR A 25 6.80 -5.83 -3.15
N VAL A 26 7.12 -4.79 -2.37
CA VAL A 26 6.09 -4.03 -1.65
C VAL A 26 5.30 -3.17 -2.65
N LEU A 27 3.98 -3.24 -2.54
CA LEU A 27 3.04 -2.41 -3.29
C LEU A 27 2.31 -1.52 -2.30
N LEU A 28 2.70 -0.25 -2.23
CA LEU A 28 2.00 0.77 -1.46
C LEU A 28 0.77 1.23 -2.25
N TYR A 29 -0.41 0.87 -1.74
CA TYR A 29 -1.70 1.25 -2.31
C TYR A 29 -2.25 2.48 -1.58
N PHE A 30 -2.09 3.64 -2.20
CA PHE A 30 -2.60 4.91 -1.69
C PHE A 30 -4.09 5.06 -2.02
N HIS A 31 -4.90 5.21 -0.97
CA HIS A 31 -6.35 5.32 -1.06
C HIS A 31 -6.91 6.47 -0.23
N LEU A 32 -8.18 6.78 -0.44
CA LEU A 32 -8.96 7.69 0.39
C LEU A 32 -10.31 7.06 0.73
N ASP A 33 -10.77 7.19 1.96
CA ASP A 33 -12.07 6.68 2.37
C ASP A 33 -13.20 7.37 1.61
N GLY A 34 -14.19 6.58 1.16
CA GLY A 34 -15.30 7.08 0.34
C GLY A 34 -14.92 7.43 -1.10
N CYS A 35 -13.72 7.07 -1.58
CA CYS A 35 -13.34 7.28 -2.97
C CYS A 35 -13.90 6.16 -3.88
N PRO A 36 -14.83 6.46 -4.80
CA PRO A 36 -15.44 5.44 -5.66
C PRO A 36 -14.43 4.77 -6.60
N TYR A 37 -13.37 5.48 -7.00
CA TYR A 37 -12.30 4.91 -7.82
C TYR A 37 -11.42 3.93 -7.04
N CYS A 38 -11.23 4.15 -5.74
CA CYS A 38 -10.57 3.18 -4.87
C CYS A 38 -11.41 1.91 -4.74
N ASP A 39 -12.73 2.03 -4.59
CA ASP A 39 -13.64 0.89 -4.52
C ASP A 39 -13.68 0.10 -5.83
N ALA A 40 -13.67 0.79 -6.97
CA ALA A 40 -13.55 0.18 -8.28
C ALA A 40 -12.23 -0.61 -8.41
N MET A 41 -11.11 -0.01 -8.01
CA MET A 41 -9.80 -0.66 -8.03
C MET A 41 -9.76 -1.90 -7.12
N LEU A 42 -10.30 -1.80 -5.90
CA LEU A 42 -10.40 -2.93 -4.97
C LEU A 42 -11.22 -4.07 -5.58
N THR A 43 -12.37 -3.77 -6.17
CA THR A 43 -13.26 -4.79 -6.74
C THR A 43 -12.61 -5.46 -7.95
N GLN A 44 -12.14 -4.64 -8.89
CA GLN A 44 -11.67 -5.12 -10.19
C GLN A 44 -10.28 -5.75 -10.14
N ASN A 45 -9.40 -5.38 -9.20
CA ASN A 45 -8.02 -5.89 -9.21
C ASN A 45 -7.66 -6.68 -7.95
N PHE A 46 -8.21 -6.30 -6.80
CA PHE A 46 -7.82 -6.90 -5.52
C PHE A 46 -8.83 -7.92 -4.96
N LYS A 47 -10.02 -8.06 -5.56
CA LYS A 47 -11.07 -8.99 -5.11
C LYS A 47 -11.51 -10.02 -6.14
N SER A 48 -11.72 -9.63 -7.41
CA SER A 48 -12.37 -10.54 -8.37
C SER A 48 -11.94 -10.44 -9.84
N GLY A 49 -10.91 -9.67 -10.20
CA GLY A 49 -10.45 -9.60 -11.60
C GLY A 49 -9.21 -10.45 -11.90
N GLU A 50 -8.82 -10.42 -13.17
CA GLU A 50 -7.74 -11.22 -13.75
C GLU A 50 -6.37 -11.00 -13.08
N ASN A 51 -6.15 -9.79 -12.56
CA ASN A 51 -4.89 -9.41 -11.92
C ASN A 51 -4.73 -10.00 -10.50
N LEU A 52 -5.80 -10.49 -9.86
CA LEU A 52 -5.77 -10.88 -8.45
C LEU A 52 -4.69 -11.94 -8.16
N ALA A 53 -4.65 -12.99 -8.97
CA ALA A 53 -3.70 -14.09 -8.78
C ALA A 53 -2.25 -13.63 -8.98
N PHE A 54 -2.03 -12.78 -9.99
CA PHE A 54 -0.72 -12.18 -10.24
C PHE A 54 -0.28 -11.28 -9.08
N ILE A 55 -1.18 -10.42 -8.59
CA ILE A 55 -0.85 -9.47 -7.53
C ILE A 55 -0.49 -10.22 -6.24
N LYS A 56 -1.33 -11.18 -5.82
CA LYS A 56 -1.08 -12.01 -4.63
C LYS A 56 0.25 -12.78 -4.67
N LYS A 57 0.66 -13.21 -5.86
CA LYS A 57 1.89 -13.98 -6.06
C LYS A 57 3.14 -13.10 -5.96
N HIS A 58 3.07 -11.87 -6.43
CA HIS A 58 4.26 -11.04 -6.65
C HIS A 58 4.39 -9.84 -5.70
N PHE A 59 3.33 -9.49 -4.96
CA PHE A 59 3.36 -8.29 -4.14
C PHE A 59 2.83 -8.51 -2.73
N SER A 60 3.49 -7.84 -1.78
CA SER A 60 3.01 -7.58 -0.43
C SER A 60 2.33 -6.22 -0.46
N VAL A 61 1.00 -6.18 -0.27
CA VAL A 61 0.20 -4.98 -0.48
C VAL A 61 -0.06 -4.28 0.83
N VAL A 62 0.42 -3.05 0.96
CA VAL A 62 0.22 -2.19 2.14
C VAL A 62 -0.71 -1.04 1.76
N ALA A 63 -1.81 -0.88 2.49
CA ALA A 63 -2.76 0.20 2.26
C ALA A 63 -2.38 1.45 3.04
N VAL A 64 -2.23 2.57 2.34
CA VAL A 64 -1.89 3.88 2.90
C VAL A 64 -3.04 4.86 2.64
N ASN A 65 -3.61 5.42 3.69
CA ASN A 65 -4.66 6.42 3.57
C ASN A 65 -4.02 7.80 3.38
N ILE A 66 -4.30 8.49 2.26
CA ILE A 66 -3.69 9.79 1.96
C ILE A 66 -4.10 10.92 2.92
N ARG A 67 -5.13 10.70 3.75
CA ARG A 67 -5.53 11.58 4.86
C ARG A 67 -5.40 10.88 6.22
N GLY A 68 -4.70 9.76 6.25
CA GLY A 68 -4.46 8.97 7.45
C GLY A 68 -3.50 9.68 8.39
N SER A 69 -3.74 9.48 9.68
CA SER A 69 -2.90 10.01 10.76
C SER A 69 -2.08 8.91 11.45
N ARG A 70 -2.06 7.69 10.90
CA ARG A 70 -1.19 6.63 11.43
C ARG A 70 0.25 6.96 11.09
N GLU A 71 1.16 6.60 11.98
CA GLU A 71 2.59 6.73 11.73
C GLU A 71 3.02 5.65 10.72
N ILE A 72 3.83 6.06 9.75
CA ILE A 72 4.47 5.23 8.74
C ILE A 72 5.96 5.54 8.73
N THR A 73 6.76 4.49 8.78
CA THR A 73 8.23 4.56 8.79
C THR A 73 8.74 4.00 7.47
N MET A 74 9.51 4.80 6.73
CA MET A 74 10.16 4.34 5.48
C MET A 74 11.63 4.00 5.65
N SER A 75 12.23 4.44 6.76
CA SER A 75 13.62 4.19 7.13
C SER A 75 13.76 4.34 8.64
N GLU A 76 14.74 3.68 9.25
CA GLU A 76 14.95 3.64 10.72
C GLU A 76 15.02 5.03 11.39
N SER A 77 15.34 6.09 10.64
CA SER A 77 15.59 7.42 11.17
C SER A 77 14.39 8.38 11.16
N GLU A 78 13.27 8.05 10.49
CA GLU A 78 12.16 9.00 10.38
C GLU A 78 10.79 8.32 10.20
N SER A 79 9.87 8.61 11.13
CA SER A 79 8.43 8.34 10.99
C SER A 79 7.69 9.60 10.54
N LYS A 80 6.60 9.41 9.79
CA LYS A 80 5.69 10.46 9.34
C LYS A 80 4.26 9.96 9.46
N THR A 81 3.28 10.85 9.41
CA THR A 81 1.90 10.40 9.18
C THR A 81 1.72 9.90 7.76
N GLU A 82 0.73 9.01 7.52
CA GLU A 82 0.36 8.58 6.16
C GLU A 82 0.08 9.78 5.22
N GLN A 83 -0.57 10.82 5.75
CA GLN A 83 -0.80 12.07 5.03
C GLN A 83 0.52 12.76 4.65
N ALA A 84 1.41 12.99 5.61
CA ALA A 84 2.67 13.67 5.36
C ALA A 84 3.56 12.90 4.38
N LEU A 85 3.53 11.56 4.44
CA LEU A 85 4.20 10.73 3.46
C LEU A 85 3.59 10.89 2.05
N SER A 86 2.27 10.89 1.95
CA SER A 86 1.56 11.06 0.67
C SER A 86 1.88 12.41 0.02
N GLU A 87 1.98 13.47 0.82
CA GLU A 87 2.38 14.80 0.38
C GLU A 87 3.85 14.82 -0.09
N MET A 88 4.76 14.20 0.68
CA MET A 88 6.18 14.07 0.33
C MET A 88 6.38 13.32 -1.00
N LEU A 89 5.63 12.24 -1.22
CA LEU A 89 5.68 11.45 -2.46
C LEU A 89 4.85 12.08 -3.60
N ALA A 90 4.31 13.28 -3.39
CA ALA A 90 3.47 14.01 -4.34
C ALA A 90 2.25 13.21 -4.85
N VAL A 91 1.68 12.35 -4.01
CA VAL A 91 0.45 11.60 -4.30
C VAL A 91 -0.74 12.56 -4.27
N LYS A 92 -1.15 13.04 -5.45
CA LYS A 92 -2.25 14.02 -5.60
C LYS A 92 -3.62 13.39 -5.87
N TYR A 93 -3.65 12.12 -6.27
CA TYR A 93 -4.88 11.43 -6.71
C TYR A 93 -4.93 10.02 -6.15
N THR A 94 -6.14 9.50 -5.95
CA THR A 94 -6.36 8.11 -5.53
C THR A 94 -7.30 7.40 -6.51
N PRO A 95 -7.09 6.11 -6.77
CA PRO A 95 -6.00 5.28 -6.25
C PRO A 95 -4.64 5.60 -6.90
N THR A 96 -3.56 5.52 -6.11
CA THR A 96 -2.16 5.56 -6.61
C THR A 96 -1.41 4.34 -6.10
N ILE A 97 -0.52 3.79 -6.93
CA ILE A 97 0.35 2.66 -6.56
C ILE A 97 1.80 3.10 -6.66
N ILE A 98 2.57 2.82 -5.61
CA ILE A 98 4.03 2.94 -5.62
C ILE A 98 4.62 1.58 -5.29
N PHE A 99 5.60 1.16 -6.08
CA PHE A 99 6.38 -0.04 -5.81
C PHE A 99 7.62 0.34 -5.02
N PHE A 100 7.88 -0.40 -3.96
CA PHE A 100 9.01 -0.19 -3.08
C PHE A 100 9.76 -1.51 -2.88
N ARG A 101 11.09 -1.43 -2.80
CA ARG A 101 11.98 -2.58 -2.65
C ARG A 101 13.14 -2.19 -1.75
#